data_AF-A0A7C0UGY6-F1
#
_entry.id   AF-A0A7C0UGY6-F1
#
_cell.length_a   1.000
_cell.length_b   1.000
_cell.length_c   1.000
_cell.angle_alpha   90.00
_cell.angle_beta   90.00
_cell.angle_gamma   90.00
#
_symmetry.space_group_name_H-M   'P 1'
#
loop_
_entity.id
_entity.type
_entity.pdbx_description
1 polymer ?
#
loop_
_entity_poly.entity_id
_entity_poly.type
_entity_poly.pdbx_seq_one_letter_code
_entity_poly.pdbx_strand_id
1 'polypeptide(L)'
;FGGMQVVIAGDFFQLPPISRGSSEVEFINKSKAWKAMGVRVCYLNEQFRHTDNILENMLNEIRTGNVSPLTRNKLNTSRNRKFNNGITPTRLYTHNADVDALNDKELEKLPGREMKFEMTTKGRAALVDTLKRGLLVPETLRLKKGAAVLFVKNNFEEGYVNGTLGAVEGFDNGLPTVKTFSGKRITVSGAKWEIMEDGKTLAAAEQIPLRLAWAITIHKSQGMNIDAAVIDLSKSFMPGQGYVALSRLRSLEGLSLLGLNDMALSAHPDVAELDKRLLADSKKWEKAISKFSAGELDKMRGEFIVKCGGTLDKKEIEKNKIKTKAGADKKIPTREQTKALIGKGFSLKEIAKERGMTTGTLIAHFEKLKQIDPKIDLKRFKPNPADFRKIKAVFDTLKETKLASAHRKLNGAYSYEELRLARLFL
;
A
#
# COMPACT_ATOMS: atom_id res chain seq x y z
N PHE A 1 -14.53 21.36 2.01
CA PHE A 1 -14.69 19.89 2.11
C PHE A 1 -16.17 19.46 2.20
N GLY A 2 -17.13 20.19 1.61
CA GLY A 2 -18.54 19.74 1.56
C GLY A 2 -19.19 19.40 2.90
N GLY A 3 -18.80 20.08 3.99
CA GLY A 3 -19.30 19.78 5.34
C GLY A 3 -18.66 18.57 6.04
N MET A 4 -17.73 17.85 5.39
CA MET A 4 -17.03 16.72 6.02
C MET A 4 -16.12 17.16 7.17
N GLN A 5 -16.08 16.36 8.23
CA GLN A 5 -15.04 16.46 9.24
C GLN A 5 -13.71 16.00 8.64
N VAL A 6 -12.65 16.81 8.82
CA VAL A 6 -11.31 16.50 8.32
C VAL A 6 -10.37 16.35 9.50
N VAL A 7 -9.75 15.17 9.62
CA VAL A 7 -8.67 14.91 10.58
C VAL A 7 -7.38 14.75 9.78
N ILE A 8 -6.37 15.57 10.10
CA ILE A 8 -5.08 15.58 9.41
C ILE A 8 -4.01 15.18 10.42
N ALA A 9 -3.12 14.27 10.03
CA ALA A 9 -1.94 13.91 10.78
C ALA A 9 -0.73 13.91 9.83
N GLY A 10 0.40 14.44 10.31
CA GLY A 10 1.61 14.57 9.52
C GLY A 10 2.71 15.31 10.27
N ASP A 11 3.89 15.39 9.65
CA ASP A 11 5.08 16.04 10.19
C ASP A 11 5.76 16.82 9.06
N PHE A 12 5.74 18.14 9.13
CA PHE A 12 6.27 19.03 8.09
C PHE A 12 7.81 18.96 7.96
N PHE A 13 8.51 18.43 8.97
CA PHE A 13 9.97 18.21 8.90
C PHE A 13 10.35 16.98 8.07
N GLN A 14 9.36 16.15 7.70
CA GLN A 14 9.59 15.04 6.79
C GLN A 14 9.70 15.54 5.34
N LEU A 15 9.61 14.62 4.39
CA LEU A 15 9.76 14.95 2.98
C LEU A 15 8.65 15.91 2.52
N PRO A 16 9.01 17.01 1.84
CA PRO A 16 8.02 17.89 1.26
C PRO A 16 7.30 17.23 0.06
N PRO A 17 6.20 17.83 -0.43
CA PRO A 17 5.56 17.40 -1.67
C PRO A 17 6.53 17.38 -2.86
N ILE A 18 6.38 16.40 -3.74
CA ILE A 18 7.18 16.28 -4.97
C ILE A 18 6.59 17.21 -6.04
N SER A 19 7.26 18.33 -6.33
CA SER A 19 6.90 19.23 -7.44
C SER A 19 7.52 18.76 -8.76
N ARG A 20 6.70 18.46 -9.77
CA ARG A 20 7.19 18.20 -11.14
C ARG A 20 7.22 19.52 -11.91
N GLY A 21 8.41 20.08 -12.14
CA GLY A 21 8.61 21.24 -13.03
C GLY A 21 8.58 22.62 -12.37
N SER A 22 8.43 22.72 -11.05
CA SER A 22 8.68 23.95 -10.28
C SER A 22 9.75 23.68 -9.23
N SER A 23 10.67 24.63 -9.04
CA SER A 23 11.67 24.60 -7.97
C SER A 23 11.08 24.95 -6.60
N GLU A 24 9.91 25.59 -6.56
CA GLU A 24 9.26 25.95 -5.30
C GLU A 24 8.41 24.80 -4.74
N VAL A 25 8.67 24.51 -3.47
CA VAL A 25 7.89 23.58 -2.68
C VAL A 25 6.77 24.35 -1.98
N GLU A 26 5.53 24.01 -2.31
CA GLU A 26 4.36 24.53 -1.60
C GLU A 26 3.79 23.47 -0.66
N PHE A 27 3.94 23.73 0.64
CA PHE A 27 3.31 22.93 1.67
C PHE A 27 1.79 23.20 1.75
N ILE A 28 1.03 22.22 2.24
CA ILE A 28 -0.44 22.27 2.32
C ILE A 28 -0.98 23.47 3.11
N ASN A 29 -0.19 24.01 4.04
CA ASN A 29 -0.56 25.16 4.86
C ASN A 29 -0.67 26.48 4.07
N LYS A 30 -0.04 26.56 2.89
CA LYS A 30 -0.14 27.73 2.00
C LYS A 30 -1.50 27.77 1.28
N SER A 31 -2.21 26.65 1.18
CA SER A 31 -3.48 26.55 0.46
C SER A 31 -4.60 27.42 1.07
N LYS A 32 -5.49 27.94 0.21
CA LYS A 32 -6.71 28.66 0.66
C LYS A 32 -7.60 27.77 1.54
N ALA A 33 -7.67 26.47 1.23
CA ALA A 33 -8.45 25.51 2.00
C ALA A 33 -7.94 25.37 3.44
N TRP A 34 -6.62 25.29 3.65
CA TRP A 34 -6.02 25.24 4.98
C TRP A 34 -6.31 26.51 5.78
N LYS A 35 -6.19 27.68 5.15
CA LYS A 35 -6.48 28.97 5.81
C LYS A 35 -7.95 29.10 6.21
N ALA A 36 -8.86 28.57 5.39
CA ALA A 36 -10.31 28.66 5.63
C ALA A 36 -10.84 27.61 6.62
N MET A 37 -10.15 26.48 6.84
CA MET A 37 -10.72 25.37 7.62
C MET A 37 -10.68 25.56 9.13
N GLY A 38 -9.94 26.55 9.66
CA GLY A 38 -9.84 26.81 11.09
C GLY A 38 -9.30 25.60 11.87
N VAL A 39 -8.15 25.07 11.47
CA VAL A 39 -7.55 23.85 12.05
C VAL A 39 -7.38 23.98 13.57
N ARG A 40 -7.86 22.98 14.31
CA ARG A 40 -7.53 22.80 15.73
C ARG A 40 -6.29 21.93 15.84
N VAL A 41 -5.15 22.55 16.14
CA VAL A 41 -3.86 21.88 16.21
C VAL A 41 -3.72 21.14 17.55
N CYS A 42 -3.28 19.89 17.50
CA CYS A 42 -2.84 19.11 18.65
C CYS A 42 -1.43 18.60 18.35
N TYR A 43 -0.44 19.10 19.07
CA TYR A 43 0.96 18.75 18.88
C TYR A 43 1.35 17.61 19.82
N LEU A 44 1.88 16.52 19.27
CA LEU A 44 2.38 15.38 20.04
C LEU A 44 3.84 15.60 20.38
N ASN A 45 4.20 15.48 21.65
CA ASN A 45 5.56 15.71 22.17
C ASN A 45 6.28 14.42 22.57
N GLU A 46 5.55 13.38 22.95
CA GLU A 46 6.12 12.11 23.41
C GLU A 46 6.50 11.20 22.22
N GLN A 47 7.74 10.71 22.24
CA GLN A 47 8.29 9.84 21.21
C GLN A 47 8.25 8.37 21.64
N PHE A 48 7.48 7.55 20.92
CA PHE A 48 7.35 6.11 21.23
C PHE A 48 8.27 5.22 20.40
N ARG A 49 8.90 5.72 19.33
CA ARG A 49 9.71 4.89 18.41
C ARG A 49 11.12 4.64 18.91
N HIS A 50 11.76 5.66 19.46
CA HIS A 50 13.18 5.61 19.80
C HIS A 50 13.33 5.19 21.25
N THR A 51 14.22 4.24 21.51
CA THR A 51 14.53 3.76 22.86
C THR A 51 15.78 4.43 23.44
N ASP A 52 16.45 5.27 22.66
CA ASP A 52 17.72 5.91 22.99
C ASP A 52 17.65 7.44 22.81
N ASN A 53 17.87 8.17 23.90
CA ASN A 53 17.91 9.64 23.95
C ASN A 53 18.94 10.23 22.98
N ILE A 54 19.98 9.49 22.58
CA ILE A 54 20.99 9.98 21.65
C ILE A 54 20.40 10.24 20.26
N LEU A 55 19.71 9.25 19.68
CA LEU A 55 19.15 9.38 18.34
C LEU A 55 18.06 10.44 18.30
N GLU A 56 17.23 10.52 19.36
CA GLU A 56 16.22 11.56 19.49
C GLU A 56 16.83 12.97 19.50
N ASN A 57 17.88 13.20 20.31
CA ASN A 57 18.58 14.47 20.34
C ASN A 57 19.15 14.86 18.97
N MET A 58 19.76 13.90 18.26
CA MET A 58 20.27 14.12 16.91
C MET A 58 19.14 14.50 15.93
N LEU A 59 17.99 13.85 16.01
CA LEU A 59 16.83 14.15 15.17
C LEU A 59 16.26 15.55 15.47
N ASN A 60 16.22 15.95 16.74
CA ASN A 60 15.79 17.29 17.15
C ASN A 60 16.76 18.38 16.70
N GLU A 61 18.07 18.13 16.75
CA GLU A 61 19.08 19.02 16.19
C GLU A 61 18.91 19.21 14.67
N ILE A 62 18.65 18.12 13.93
CA ILE A 62 18.34 18.21 12.49
C ILE A 62 17.05 18.99 12.24
N ARG A 63 15.98 18.76 13.04
CA ARG A 63 14.71 19.51 12.93
C ARG A 63 14.93 21.01 13.14
N THR A 64 15.75 21.39 14.11
CA THR A 64 16.03 22.81 14.40
C THR A 64 17.04 23.45 13.45
N GLY A 65 17.68 22.66 12.58
CA GLY A 65 18.73 23.11 11.68
C GLY A 65 20.08 23.38 12.36
N ASN A 66 20.21 23.09 13.66
CA ASN A 66 21.41 23.37 14.46
C ASN A 66 22.10 22.06 14.84
N VAL A 67 22.75 21.42 13.87
CA VAL A 67 23.43 20.13 14.09
C VAL A 67 24.78 20.33 14.77
N SER A 68 24.90 19.80 16.00
CA SER A 68 26.08 19.97 16.83
C SER A 68 27.29 19.19 16.31
N PRO A 69 28.53 19.60 16.66
CA PRO A 69 29.73 18.81 16.36
C PRO A 69 29.67 17.40 16.94
N LEU A 70 29.02 17.22 18.10
CA LEU A 70 28.81 15.90 18.72
C LEU A 70 27.96 14.99 17.83
N THR A 71 26.83 15.49 17.30
CA THR A 71 25.97 14.76 16.37
C THR A 71 26.70 14.42 15.09
N ARG A 72 27.46 15.37 14.50
CA ARG A 72 28.27 15.11 13.31
C ARG A 72 29.31 14.00 13.56
N ASN A 73 29.96 14.00 14.72
CA ASN A 73 30.90 12.95 15.10
C ASN A 73 30.21 11.59 15.27
N LYS A 74 29.04 11.53 15.92
CA LYS A 74 28.24 10.30 16.04
C LYS A 74 27.80 9.72 14.70
N LEU A 75 27.41 10.57 13.74
CA LEU A 75 27.11 10.14 12.38
C LEU A 75 28.35 9.62 11.65
N ASN A 76 29.50 10.29 11.82
CA ASN A 76 30.76 9.87 11.20
C ASN A 76 31.28 8.54 11.76
N THR A 77 31.18 8.33 13.08
CA THR A 77 31.55 7.05 13.73
C THR A 77 30.58 5.91 13.40
N SER A 78 29.38 6.23 12.93
CA SER A 78 28.41 5.24 12.42
C SER A 78 28.65 4.87 10.95
N ARG A 79 29.69 5.41 10.29
CA ARG A 79 30.00 5.10 8.90
C ARG A 79 30.47 3.66 8.73
N ASN A 80 29.96 2.98 7.70
CA ASN A 80 30.32 1.60 7.34
C ASN A 80 30.30 0.61 8.52
N ARG A 81 29.42 0.85 9.50
CA ARG A 81 29.27 -0.03 10.65
C ARG A 81 28.86 -1.42 10.17
N LYS A 82 29.56 -2.44 10.65
CA LYS A 82 29.16 -3.84 10.42
C LYS A 82 28.14 -4.25 11.47
N PHE A 83 27.08 -4.90 11.02
CA PHE A 83 26.11 -5.52 11.91
C PHE A 83 26.57 -6.93 12.25
N ASN A 84 26.95 -7.16 13.50
CA ASN A 84 27.16 -8.50 14.03
C ASN A 84 25.76 -9.07 14.34
N ASN A 85 25.47 -10.34 13.99
CA ASN A 85 24.24 -11.11 14.28
C ASN A 85 23.38 -11.55 13.07
N GLY A 86 23.90 -11.56 11.85
CA GLY A 86 23.16 -12.12 10.69
C GLY A 86 21.89 -11.35 10.32
N ILE A 87 21.69 -10.16 10.90
CA ILE A 87 20.63 -9.22 10.53
C ILE A 87 20.91 -8.77 9.09
N THR A 88 19.92 -8.94 8.21
CA THR A 88 19.98 -8.38 6.85
C THR A 88 19.41 -6.97 6.91
N PRO A 89 20.25 -5.91 6.91
CA PRO A 89 19.76 -4.54 7.07
C PRO A 89 19.00 -4.08 5.81
N THR A 90 17.95 -3.30 6.02
CA THR A 90 17.27 -2.62 4.91
C THR A 90 18.20 -1.55 4.35
N ARG A 91 18.38 -1.49 3.04
CA ARG A 91 19.23 -0.47 2.41
C ARG A 91 18.40 0.71 1.92
N LEU A 92 18.76 1.93 2.30
CA LEU A 92 18.02 3.15 1.98
C LEU A 92 18.88 4.09 1.13
N TYR A 93 18.34 4.55 0.00
CA TYR A 93 19.00 5.47 -0.92
C TYR A 93 18.11 6.65 -1.30
N THR A 94 18.70 7.73 -1.79
CA THR A 94 17.95 8.92 -2.21
C THR A 94 17.30 8.77 -3.59
N HIS A 95 17.91 8.02 -4.52
CA HIS A 95 17.49 7.90 -5.91
C HIS A 95 17.07 6.48 -6.29
N ASN A 96 16.07 6.36 -7.18
CA ASN A 96 15.64 5.05 -7.70
C ASN A 96 16.74 4.35 -8.51
N ALA A 97 17.58 5.09 -9.24
CA ALA A 97 18.66 4.50 -10.04
C ALA A 97 19.65 3.70 -9.18
N ASP A 98 20.05 4.24 -8.02
CA ASP A 98 20.95 3.55 -7.09
C ASP A 98 20.26 2.32 -6.46
N VAL A 99 18.97 2.44 -6.14
CA VAL A 99 18.15 1.33 -5.65
C VAL A 99 18.06 0.19 -6.66
N ASP A 100 17.79 0.52 -7.93
CA ASP A 100 17.62 -0.45 -9.00
C ASP A 100 18.94 -1.15 -9.31
N ALA A 101 20.04 -0.39 -9.43
CA ALA A 101 21.38 -0.96 -9.64
C ALA A 101 21.80 -1.93 -8.52
N LEU A 102 21.54 -1.58 -7.26
CA LEU A 102 21.84 -2.48 -6.14
C LEU A 102 20.95 -3.71 -6.18
N ASN A 103 19.64 -3.54 -6.37
CA ASN A 103 18.70 -4.64 -6.41
C ASN A 103 19.02 -5.63 -7.54
N ASP A 104 19.40 -5.13 -8.71
CA ASP A 104 19.83 -5.97 -9.84
C ASP A 104 21.08 -6.76 -9.48
N LYS A 105 22.09 -6.11 -8.88
CA LYS A 105 23.31 -6.77 -8.40
C LYS A 105 23.03 -7.85 -7.35
N GLU A 106 22.11 -7.61 -6.42
CA GLU A 106 21.73 -8.61 -5.41
C GLU A 106 20.94 -9.78 -6.02
N LEU A 107 20.10 -9.51 -7.03
CA LEU A 107 19.40 -10.58 -7.77
C LEU A 107 20.38 -11.45 -8.56
N GLU A 108 21.41 -10.86 -9.16
CA GLU A 108 22.44 -11.60 -9.91
C GLU A 108 23.20 -12.59 -9.02
N LYS A 109 23.48 -12.22 -7.77
CA LYS A 109 24.14 -13.10 -6.78
C LYS A 109 23.31 -14.31 -6.38
N LEU A 110 21.98 -14.25 -6.51
CA LEU A 110 21.14 -15.37 -6.13
C LEU A 110 21.34 -16.56 -7.08
N PRO A 111 21.50 -17.78 -6.54
CA PRO A 111 21.54 -18.98 -7.36
C PRO A 111 20.15 -19.30 -7.93
N GLY A 112 20.14 -20.18 -8.93
CA GLY A 112 18.91 -20.69 -9.52
C GLY A 112 18.39 -19.89 -10.71
N ARG A 113 17.30 -20.39 -11.29
CA ARG A 113 16.72 -19.89 -12.55
C ARG A 113 16.04 -18.54 -12.34
N GLU A 114 16.38 -17.58 -13.19
CA GLU A 114 15.66 -16.31 -13.29
C GLU A 114 14.35 -16.48 -14.05
N MET A 115 13.27 -15.93 -13.49
CA MET A 115 11.96 -15.82 -14.09
C MET A 115 11.73 -14.36 -14.49
N LYS A 116 11.29 -14.14 -15.74
CA LYS A 116 11.00 -12.80 -16.28
C LYS A 116 9.50 -12.64 -16.51
N PHE A 117 8.98 -11.49 -16.13
CA PHE A 117 7.58 -11.11 -16.32
C PHE A 117 7.54 -9.79 -17.09
N GLU A 118 7.04 -9.85 -18.32
CA GLU A 118 6.91 -8.66 -19.17
C GLU A 118 5.55 -7.99 -18.95
N MET A 119 5.57 -6.66 -18.83
CA MET A 119 4.38 -5.85 -18.68
C MET A 119 3.54 -5.92 -19.96
N THR A 120 2.25 -6.21 -19.80
CA THR A 120 1.31 -6.16 -20.92
C THR A 120 0.55 -4.84 -20.91
N THR A 121 0.36 -4.22 -22.07
CA THR A 121 -0.28 -2.90 -22.19
C THR A 121 -1.35 -2.87 -23.26
N LYS A 122 -2.34 -2.00 -23.09
CA LYS A 122 -3.43 -1.79 -24.05
C LYS A 122 -3.84 -0.31 -24.07
N GLY A 123 -4.15 0.24 -25.24
CA GLY A 123 -4.65 1.61 -25.38
C GLY A 123 -3.78 2.47 -26.30
N ARG A 124 -4.01 3.79 -26.31
CA ARG A 124 -3.23 4.73 -27.12
C ARG A 124 -1.81 4.85 -26.58
N ALA A 125 -0.79 4.79 -27.46
CA ALA A 125 0.63 4.79 -27.08
C ALA A 125 1.01 5.94 -26.12
N ALA A 126 0.65 7.18 -26.44
CA ALA A 126 0.96 8.34 -25.60
C ALA A 126 0.38 8.24 -24.17
N LEU A 127 -0.82 7.66 -24.03
CA LEU A 127 -1.45 7.43 -22.72
C LEU A 127 -0.81 6.26 -21.98
N VAL A 128 -0.43 5.20 -22.70
CA VAL A 128 0.32 4.07 -22.13
C VAL A 128 1.68 4.53 -21.61
N ASP A 129 2.43 5.34 -22.36
CA ASP A 129 3.72 5.87 -21.91
C ASP A 129 3.57 6.77 -20.68
N THR A 130 2.51 7.57 -20.66
CA THR A 130 2.17 8.39 -19.49
C THR A 130 1.83 7.52 -18.28
N LEU A 131 1.06 6.44 -18.48
CA LEU A 131 0.74 5.48 -17.44
C LEU A 131 2.02 4.80 -16.91
N LYS A 132 2.86 4.26 -17.80
CA LYS A 132 4.13 3.58 -17.47
C LYS A 132 5.04 4.44 -16.60
N ARG A 133 5.21 5.72 -16.94
CA ARG A 133 6.02 6.69 -16.15
C ARG A 133 5.52 6.89 -14.72
N GLY A 134 4.25 6.60 -14.45
CA GLY A 134 3.65 6.66 -13.12
C GLY A 134 3.69 5.34 -12.34
N LEU A 135 4.03 4.22 -12.99
CA LEU A 135 4.04 2.91 -12.36
C LEU A 135 5.29 2.70 -11.51
N LEU A 136 5.09 2.03 -10.37
CA LEU A 136 6.17 1.63 -9.48
C LEU A 136 6.76 0.26 -9.85
N VAL A 137 6.00 -0.53 -10.61
CA VAL A 137 6.44 -1.83 -11.15
C VAL A 137 7.36 -1.61 -12.35
N PRO A 138 8.42 -2.41 -12.51
CA PRO A 138 9.25 -2.36 -13.71
C PRO A 138 8.50 -2.92 -14.93
N GLU A 139 8.89 -2.48 -16.13
CA GLU A 139 8.37 -3.05 -17.39
C GLU A 139 8.74 -4.53 -17.51
N THR A 140 9.99 -4.86 -17.24
CA THR A 140 10.47 -6.24 -17.12
C THR A 140 10.79 -6.53 -15.66
N LEU A 141 9.94 -7.32 -15.00
CA LEU A 141 10.20 -7.79 -13.64
C LEU A 141 11.01 -9.09 -13.69
N ARG A 142 12.20 -9.09 -13.09
CA ARG A 142 13.06 -10.27 -12.93
C ARG A 142 13.00 -10.76 -11.50
N LEU A 143 12.79 -12.06 -11.30
CA LEU A 143 12.72 -12.68 -9.99
C LEU A 143 13.49 -14.01 -9.96
N LYS A 144 14.05 -14.33 -8.80
CA LYS A 144 14.62 -15.65 -8.46
C LYS A 144 14.07 -16.09 -7.11
N LYS A 145 14.13 -17.39 -6.82
CA LYS A 145 13.86 -17.88 -5.46
C LYS A 145 14.85 -17.24 -4.48
N GLY A 146 14.34 -16.73 -3.37
CA GLY A 146 15.09 -15.96 -2.37
C GLY A 146 15.11 -14.44 -2.63
N ALA A 147 14.55 -13.95 -3.74
CA ALA A 147 14.55 -12.52 -4.03
C ALA A 147 13.74 -11.74 -2.99
N ALA A 148 14.33 -10.68 -2.42
CA ALA A 148 13.63 -9.75 -1.54
C ALA A 148 12.74 -8.83 -2.39
N VAL A 149 11.46 -8.73 -2.04
CA VAL A 149 10.46 -8.01 -2.83
C VAL A 149 9.56 -7.13 -1.96
N LEU A 150 9.06 -6.07 -2.57
CA LEU A 150 8.10 -5.12 -2.02
C LEU A 150 6.83 -5.13 -2.88
N PHE A 151 5.68 -5.26 -2.24
CA PHE A 151 4.40 -5.04 -2.89
C PHE A 151 4.18 -3.55 -3.14
N VAL A 152 3.83 -3.18 -4.37
CA VAL A 152 3.67 -1.78 -4.79
C VAL A 152 2.21 -1.39 -5.09
N LYS A 153 1.26 -2.25 -4.72
CA LYS A 153 -0.18 -2.03 -4.88
C LYS A 153 -0.94 -2.56 -3.67
N ASN A 154 -2.07 -1.94 -3.35
CA ASN A 154 -2.98 -2.43 -2.31
C ASN A 154 -3.86 -3.56 -2.85
N ASN A 155 -3.92 -4.68 -2.13
CA ASN A 155 -4.88 -5.75 -2.34
C ASN A 155 -5.26 -6.38 -0.98
N PHE A 156 -6.30 -5.83 -0.35
CA PHE A 156 -6.76 -6.26 0.96
C PHE A 156 -7.34 -7.69 0.97
N GLU A 157 -7.79 -8.21 -0.18
CA GLU A 157 -8.27 -9.60 -0.29
C GLU A 157 -7.12 -10.59 -0.21
N GLU A 158 -6.03 -10.30 -0.92
CA GLU A 158 -4.80 -11.12 -0.88
C GLU A 158 -3.95 -10.80 0.35
N GLY A 159 -4.31 -9.73 1.07
CA GLY A 159 -3.78 -9.35 2.37
C GLY A 159 -2.37 -8.77 2.30
N TYR A 160 -2.10 -8.02 1.22
CA TYR A 160 -0.93 -7.16 1.13
C TYR A 160 -1.36 -5.73 0.81
N VAL A 161 -0.57 -4.78 1.29
CA VAL A 161 -0.68 -3.36 0.95
C VAL A 161 0.61 -2.88 0.32
N ASN A 162 0.56 -1.75 -0.37
CA ASN A 162 1.75 -1.06 -0.85
C ASN A 162 2.69 -0.81 0.33
N GLY A 163 3.94 -1.27 0.24
CA GLY A 163 4.89 -1.25 1.35
C GLY A 163 5.09 -2.61 2.05
N THR A 164 4.27 -3.63 1.75
CA THR A 164 4.45 -4.98 2.32
C THR A 164 5.72 -5.61 1.79
N LEU A 165 6.62 -6.03 2.67
CA LEU A 165 7.87 -6.70 2.32
C LEU A 165 7.74 -8.22 2.43
N GLY A 166 8.50 -8.94 1.61
CA GLY A 166 8.62 -10.39 1.68
C GLY A 166 9.78 -10.93 0.84
N ALA A 167 9.90 -12.26 0.83
CA ALA A 167 10.86 -12.98 0.00
C ALA A 167 10.15 -13.98 -0.91
N VAL A 168 10.62 -14.12 -2.14
CA VAL A 168 10.10 -15.12 -3.10
C VAL A 168 10.52 -16.51 -2.62
N GLU A 169 9.57 -17.35 -2.23
CA GLU A 169 9.84 -18.74 -1.82
C GLU A 169 9.90 -19.70 -3.02
N GLY A 170 9.28 -19.32 -4.13
CA GLY A 170 9.22 -20.12 -5.34
C GLY A 170 8.23 -19.56 -6.34
N PHE A 171 7.89 -20.41 -7.32
CA PHE A 171 6.93 -20.08 -8.36
C PHE A 171 5.93 -21.23 -8.47
N ASP A 172 4.65 -20.90 -8.44
CA ASP A 172 3.54 -21.84 -8.57
C ASP A 172 2.78 -21.52 -9.86
N ASN A 173 2.69 -22.49 -10.78
CA ASN A 173 2.13 -22.32 -12.12
C ASN A 173 2.67 -21.08 -12.87
N GLY A 174 3.98 -20.81 -12.70
CA GLY A 174 4.66 -19.67 -13.31
C GLY A 174 4.46 -18.33 -12.57
N LEU A 175 3.62 -18.25 -11.55
CA LEU A 175 3.41 -17.05 -10.74
C LEU A 175 4.30 -17.06 -9.48
N PRO A 176 4.81 -15.90 -9.02
CA PRO A 176 5.65 -15.87 -7.83
C PRO A 176 4.86 -16.11 -6.56
N THR A 177 5.41 -16.94 -5.67
CA THR A 177 4.91 -17.15 -4.30
C THR A 177 5.83 -16.43 -3.33
N VAL A 178 5.27 -15.45 -2.61
CA VAL A 178 6.00 -14.57 -1.68
C VAL A 178 5.61 -14.91 -0.24
N LYS A 179 6.60 -15.08 0.64
CA LYS A 179 6.40 -15.09 2.08
C LYS A 179 6.68 -13.71 2.65
N THR A 180 5.66 -13.08 3.20
CA THR A 180 5.78 -11.78 3.87
C THR A 180 6.55 -11.94 5.18
N PHE A 181 7.10 -10.85 5.72
CA PHE A 181 7.72 -10.87 7.05
C PHE A 181 6.73 -11.16 8.18
N SER A 182 5.44 -10.92 7.98
CA SER A 182 4.38 -11.38 8.89
C SER A 182 4.13 -12.89 8.83
N GLY A 183 4.88 -13.63 8.01
CA GLY A 183 4.79 -15.09 7.88
C GLY A 183 3.72 -15.58 6.89
N LYS A 184 2.97 -14.67 6.26
CA LYS A 184 1.91 -15.03 5.30
C LYS A 184 2.51 -15.42 3.96
N ARG A 185 2.05 -16.55 3.40
CA ARG A 185 2.39 -16.97 2.03
C ARG A 185 1.32 -16.48 1.05
N ILE A 186 1.75 -15.84 -0.03
CA ILE A 186 0.87 -15.22 -1.03
C ILE A 186 1.38 -15.60 -2.42
N THR A 187 0.57 -16.30 -3.22
CA THR A 187 0.80 -16.44 -4.66
C THR A 187 0.29 -15.18 -5.35
N VAL A 188 1.18 -14.44 -6.00
CA VAL A 188 0.91 -13.09 -6.48
C VAL A 188 0.49 -13.14 -7.95
N SER A 189 -0.75 -12.77 -8.23
CA SER A 189 -1.26 -12.64 -9.59
C SER A 189 -0.99 -11.26 -10.20
N GLY A 190 -1.11 -11.16 -11.53
CA GLY A 190 -1.05 -9.89 -12.25
C GLY A 190 -2.06 -8.88 -11.73
N ALA A 191 -1.64 -7.62 -11.66
CA ALA A 191 -2.47 -6.50 -11.29
C ALA A 191 -2.56 -5.51 -12.44
N LYS A 192 -3.73 -4.88 -12.60
CA LYS A 192 -4.01 -3.93 -13.68
C LYS A 192 -4.05 -2.48 -13.20
N TRP A 193 -3.44 -1.58 -13.94
CA TRP A 193 -3.51 -0.12 -13.77
C TRP A 193 -4.18 0.47 -15.00
N GLU A 194 -5.09 1.44 -14.82
CA GLU A 194 -5.93 1.95 -15.90
C GLU A 194 -6.09 3.46 -15.82
N ILE A 195 -6.09 4.10 -16.98
CA ILE A 195 -6.60 5.46 -17.18
C ILE A 195 -8.02 5.30 -17.73
N MET A 196 -9.00 5.79 -16.99
CA MET A 196 -10.41 5.74 -17.37
C MET A 196 -10.96 7.15 -17.57
N GLU A 197 -11.77 7.32 -18.61
CA GLU A 197 -12.56 8.53 -18.87
C GLU A 197 -13.98 8.08 -19.23
N ASP A 198 -14.99 8.66 -18.57
CA ASP A 198 -16.41 8.30 -18.74
C ASP A 198 -16.71 6.79 -18.70
N GLY A 199 -16.04 6.08 -17.79
CA GLY A 199 -16.20 4.62 -17.61
C GLY A 199 -15.55 3.77 -18.70
N LYS A 200 -14.81 4.36 -19.66
CA LYS A 200 -14.05 3.64 -20.68
C LYS A 200 -12.56 3.64 -20.34
N THR A 201 -11.93 2.47 -20.41
CA THR A 201 -10.48 2.32 -20.32
C THR A 201 -9.80 2.89 -21.57
N LEU A 202 -9.09 4.00 -21.42
CA LEU A 202 -8.30 4.61 -22.50
C LEU A 202 -6.91 3.99 -22.65
N ALA A 203 -6.31 3.63 -21.51
CA ALA A 203 -5.04 2.93 -21.42
C ALA A 203 -5.02 2.01 -20.21
N ALA A 204 -4.35 0.87 -20.34
CA ALA A 204 -4.13 -0.07 -19.28
C ALA A 204 -2.73 -0.68 -19.36
N ALA A 205 -2.19 -1.01 -18.20
CA ALA A 205 -0.98 -1.80 -18.03
C ALA A 205 -1.25 -2.89 -17.00
N GLU A 206 -0.75 -4.10 -17.24
CA GLU A 206 -0.86 -5.24 -16.34
C GLU A 206 0.51 -5.87 -16.11
N GLN A 207 0.83 -6.10 -14.83
CA GLN A 207 2.12 -6.61 -14.36
C GLN A 207 1.96 -7.19 -12.96
N ILE A 208 2.87 -8.09 -12.56
CA ILE A 208 2.98 -8.55 -11.18
C ILE A 208 3.29 -7.34 -10.26
N PRO A 209 2.51 -7.06 -9.20
CA PRO A 209 2.64 -5.86 -8.36
C PRO A 209 3.81 -5.93 -7.36
N LEU A 210 4.98 -6.36 -7.83
CA LEU A 210 6.21 -6.50 -7.06
C LEU A 210 7.34 -5.65 -7.65
N ARG A 211 8.25 -5.24 -6.78
CA ARG A 211 9.57 -4.71 -7.13
C ARG A 211 10.61 -5.35 -6.22
N LEU A 212 11.85 -5.49 -6.70
CA LEU A 212 12.97 -5.91 -5.84
C LEU A 212 13.17 -4.91 -4.70
N ALA A 213 13.60 -5.41 -3.54
CA ALA A 213 13.56 -4.65 -2.29
C ALA A 213 14.71 -4.96 -1.32
N TRP A 214 15.90 -5.34 -1.81
CA TRP A 214 17.11 -5.28 -0.98
C TRP A 214 17.50 -3.84 -0.65
N ALA A 215 17.21 -2.93 -1.57
CA ALA A 215 17.21 -1.49 -1.37
C ALA A 215 15.83 -0.91 -1.68
N ILE A 216 15.50 0.18 -0.97
CA ILE A 216 14.35 1.04 -1.25
C ILE A 216 14.77 2.51 -1.16
N THR A 217 13.99 3.41 -1.74
CA THR A 217 14.26 4.85 -1.58
C THR A 217 13.82 5.34 -0.20
N ILE A 218 14.47 6.39 0.30
CA ILE A 218 14.10 7.06 1.55
C ILE A 218 12.64 7.51 1.52
N HIS A 219 12.15 8.00 0.37
CA HIS A 219 10.74 8.32 0.15
C HIS A 219 9.80 7.14 0.45
N LYS A 220 10.16 5.93 0.02
CA LYS A 220 9.36 4.72 0.27
C LYS A 220 9.50 4.21 1.71
N SER A 221 10.55 4.60 2.42
CA SER A 221 10.73 4.25 3.82
C SER A 221 9.87 5.06 4.79
N GLN A 222 9.30 6.19 4.35
CA GLN A 222 8.55 7.09 5.21
C GLN A 222 7.36 6.36 5.87
N GLY A 223 7.29 6.44 7.20
CA GLY A 223 6.30 5.74 8.02
C GLY A 223 6.73 4.34 8.49
N MET A 224 7.83 3.77 7.98
CA MET A 224 8.35 2.47 8.41
C MET A 224 9.14 2.57 9.73
N ASN A 225 9.18 1.45 10.47
CA ASN A 225 10.09 1.22 11.60
C ASN A 225 11.12 0.17 11.18
N ILE A 226 12.41 0.45 11.32
CA ILE A 226 13.51 -0.42 10.87
C ILE A 226 14.49 -0.62 12.03
N ASP A 227 14.85 -1.88 12.31
CA ASP A 227 15.79 -2.20 13.39
C ASP A 227 17.24 -1.91 13.02
N ALA A 228 17.64 -2.27 11.79
CA ALA A 228 18.96 -1.98 11.26
C ALA A 228 18.87 -1.55 9.78
N ALA A 229 19.58 -0.48 9.43
CA ALA A 229 19.60 0.03 8.07
C ALA A 229 21.00 0.45 7.63
N VAL A 230 21.31 0.17 6.36
CA VAL A 230 22.43 0.79 5.65
C VAL A 230 21.86 1.97 4.86
N ILE A 231 22.31 3.19 5.14
CA ILE A 231 21.74 4.40 4.56
C ILE A 231 22.81 5.15 3.77
N ASP A 232 22.50 5.56 2.55
CA ASP A 232 23.33 6.49 1.78
C ASP A 232 22.63 7.84 1.62
N LEU A 233 23.21 8.87 2.25
CA LEU A 233 22.78 10.27 2.21
C LEU A 233 23.77 11.15 1.45
N SER A 234 24.75 10.58 0.75
CA SER A 234 25.76 11.34 -0.02
C SER A 234 25.13 12.18 -1.13
N LYS A 235 24.06 11.65 -1.75
CA LYS A 235 23.29 12.30 -2.82
C LYS A 235 21.96 12.87 -2.30
N SER A 236 21.89 13.32 -1.05
CA SER A 236 20.70 14.03 -0.58
C SER A 236 20.57 15.37 -1.30
N PHE A 237 19.38 15.64 -1.82
CA PHE A 237 19.12 16.79 -2.71
C PHE A 237 17.99 17.68 -2.20
N MET A 238 17.36 17.33 -1.08
CA MET A 238 16.20 18.03 -0.55
C MET A 238 16.21 18.00 0.98
N PRO A 239 15.80 19.10 1.64
CA PRO A 239 15.68 19.14 3.09
C PRO A 239 14.73 18.05 3.62
N GLY A 240 14.98 17.59 4.85
CA GLY A 240 14.20 16.54 5.49
C GLY A 240 14.53 15.10 5.04
N GLN A 241 15.30 14.89 3.97
CA GLN A 241 15.67 13.53 3.53
C GLN A 241 16.46 12.76 4.59
N GLY A 242 17.50 13.36 5.18
CA GLY A 242 18.26 12.69 6.24
C GLY A 242 17.42 12.51 7.51
N TYR A 243 16.58 13.48 7.87
CA TYR A 243 15.64 13.35 8.99
C TYR A 243 14.69 12.16 8.80
N VAL A 244 14.07 12.00 7.62
CA VAL A 244 13.21 10.85 7.33
C VAL A 244 13.97 9.54 7.41
N ALA A 245 15.16 9.46 6.80
CA ALA A 245 15.96 8.25 6.78
C ALA A 245 16.39 7.81 8.20
N LEU A 246 16.93 8.74 9.00
CA LEU A 246 17.41 8.46 10.35
C LEU A 246 16.26 8.15 11.32
N SER A 247 15.12 8.84 11.20
CA SER A 247 13.93 8.60 12.05
C SER A 247 13.21 7.28 11.80
N ARG A 248 13.68 6.46 10.85
CA ARG A 248 13.18 5.08 10.66
C ARG A 248 13.79 4.12 11.67
N LEU A 249 14.99 4.42 12.15
CA LEU A 249 15.75 3.57 13.07
C LEU A 249 15.20 3.68 14.49
N ARG A 250 15.31 2.61 15.27
CA ARG A 250 14.95 2.62 16.71
C ARG A 250 16.09 3.13 17.60
N SER A 251 17.32 2.88 17.21
CA SER A 251 18.53 3.27 17.94
C SER A 251 19.64 3.66 16.97
N LEU A 252 20.63 4.43 17.46
CA LEU A 252 21.80 4.79 16.66
C LEU A 252 22.65 3.55 16.31
N GLU A 253 22.63 2.50 17.13
CA GLU A 253 23.36 1.25 16.90
C GLU A 253 22.95 0.57 15.59
N GLY A 254 21.65 0.65 15.25
CA GLY A 254 21.08 0.16 14.00
C GLY A 254 21.47 0.93 12.74
N LEU A 255 22.25 2.02 12.86
CA LEU A 255 22.72 2.81 11.72
C LEU A 255 24.06 2.30 11.17
N SER A 256 24.12 2.09 9.86
CA SER A 256 25.35 2.08 9.07
C SER A 256 25.25 3.12 7.96
N LEU A 257 26.05 4.18 8.03
CA LEU A 257 26.02 5.26 7.05
C LEU A 257 27.08 5.04 5.96
N LEU A 258 26.69 5.07 4.69
CA LEU A 258 27.64 4.95 3.55
C LEU A 258 28.22 6.32 3.18
N GLY A 259 27.39 7.36 3.22
CA GLY A 259 27.77 8.71 2.86
C GLY A 259 26.77 9.73 3.39
N LEU A 260 27.21 10.98 3.49
CA LEU A 260 26.45 12.09 4.06
C LEU A 260 26.91 13.41 3.43
N ASN A 261 25.97 14.30 3.16
CA ASN A 261 26.23 15.69 2.80
C ASN A 261 25.45 16.65 3.72
N ASP A 262 25.70 17.96 3.64
CA ASP A 262 25.02 18.93 4.50
C ASP A 262 23.52 19.07 4.21
N MET A 263 23.09 18.86 2.96
CA MET A 263 21.67 18.88 2.58
C MET A 263 20.87 17.83 3.35
N ALA A 264 21.44 16.65 3.59
CA ALA A 264 20.82 15.59 4.38
C ALA A 264 20.50 16.04 5.83
N LEU A 265 21.29 16.96 6.38
CA LEU A 265 21.17 17.48 7.74
C LEU A 265 20.34 18.77 7.84
N SER A 266 19.75 19.21 6.71
CA SER A 266 18.96 20.45 6.65
C SER A 266 17.47 20.19 6.85
N ALA A 267 16.81 21.17 7.50
CA ALA A 267 15.36 21.31 7.53
C ALA A 267 14.93 22.44 6.58
N HIS A 268 13.72 22.35 6.03
CA HIS A 268 13.22 23.41 5.15
C HIS A 268 12.96 24.68 5.97
N PRO A 269 13.41 25.87 5.51
CA PRO A 269 13.34 27.12 6.30
C PRO A 269 11.90 27.48 6.71
N ASP A 270 10.93 27.39 5.79
CA ASP A 270 9.51 27.65 6.09
C ASP A 270 8.92 26.74 7.17
N VAL A 271 9.49 25.54 7.37
CA VAL A 271 8.94 24.55 8.30
C VAL A 271 9.20 24.97 9.75
N ALA A 272 10.36 25.56 10.05
CA ALA A 272 10.68 26.02 11.39
C ALA A 272 9.72 27.12 11.88
N GLU A 273 9.36 28.06 11.01
CA GLU A 273 8.39 29.11 11.32
C GLU A 273 6.97 28.56 11.43
N LEU A 274 6.59 27.63 10.54
CA LEU A 274 5.32 26.93 10.63
C LEU A 274 5.18 26.14 11.94
N ASP A 275 6.24 25.44 12.36
CA ASP A 275 6.27 24.64 13.57
C ASP A 275 6.03 25.48 14.83
N LYS A 276 6.69 26.65 14.93
CA LYS A 276 6.45 27.61 16.02
C LYS A 276 4.98 28.02 16.10
N ARG A 277 4.34 28.29 14.95
CA ARG A 277 2.91 28.65 14.89
C ARG A 277 2.03 27.48 15.32
N LEU A 278 2.29 26.27 14.82
CA LEU A 278 1.53 25.06 15.20
C LEU A 278 1.65 24.75 16.70
N LEU A 279 2.83 24.92 17.28
CA LEU A 279 3.05 24.78 18.72
C LEU A 279 2.26 25.82 19.52
N ALA A 280 2.27 27.09 19.08
CA ALA A 280 1.49 28.15 19.72
C ALA A 280 -0.02 27.89 19.64
N ASP A 281 -0.51 27.46 18.47
CA ASP A 281 -1.91 27.08 18.28
C ASP A 281 -2.31 25.89 19.15
N SER A 282 -1.44 24.87 19.26
CA SER A 282 -1.68 23.73 20.14
C SER A 282 -1.82 24.16 21.61
N LYS A 283 -0.91 25.01 22.11
CA LYS A 283 -0.98 25.56 23.48
C LYS A 283 -2.25 26.40 23.70
N LYS A 284 -2.69 27.14 22.69
CA LYS A 284 -3.95 27.90 22.74
C LYS A 284 -5.14 26.95 22.92
N TRP A 285 -5.19 25.85 22.16
CA TRP A 285 -6.28 24.88 22.25
C TRP A 285 -6.23 24.05 23.53
N GLU A 286 -5.04 23.70 24.01
CA GLU A 286 -4.82 23.08 25.31
C GLU A 286 -5.44 23.93 26.43
N LYS A 287 -5.10 25.23 26.48
CA LYS A 287 -5.69 26.19 27.42
C LYS A 287 -7.20 26.38 27.26
N ALA A 288 -7.73 26.24 26.05
CA ALA A 288 -9.16 26.33 25.81
C ALA A 288 -9.88 25.08 26.35
N ILE A 289 -9.31 23.90 26.12
CA ILE A 289 -9.87 22.61 26.57
C ILE A 289 -9.76 22.47 28.09
N SER A 290 -8.68 22.95 28.70
CA SER A 290 -8.47 22.88 30.15
C SER A 290 -9.48 23.68 30.99
N LYS A 291 -10.27 24.55 30.35
CA LYS A 291 -11.35 25.31 31.01
C LYS A 291 -12.61 24.48 31.24
N PHE A 292 -12.74 23.35 30.56
CA PHE A 292 -13.88 22.46 30.71
C PHE A 292 -13.56 21.40 31.75
N SER A 293 -14.53 21.12 32.62
CA SER A 293 -14.47 19.96 33.51
C SER A 293 -14.54 18.65 32.73
N ALA A 294 -14.09 17.55 33.34
CA ALA A 294 -14.17 16.23 32.73
C ALA A 294 -15.62 15.86 32.35
N GLY A 295 -16.61 16.20 33.19
CA GLY A 295 -18.02 15.93 32.92
C GLY A 295 -18.58 16.74 31.73
N GLU A 296 -18.18 18.01 31.58
CA GLU A 296 -18.55 18.83 30.43
C GLU A 296 -17.95 18.29 29.13
N LEU A 297 -16.67 17.89 29.17
CA LEU A 297 -16.01 17.28 28.02
C LEU A 297 -16.68 15.95 27.62
N ASP A 298 -17.05 15.11 28.58
CA ASP A 298 -17.75 13.85 28.31
C ASP A 298 -19.14 14.08 27.72
N LYS A 299 -19.87 15.09 28.21
CA LYS A 299 -21.14 15.50 27.62
C LYS A 299 -20.95 15.97 26.16
N MET A 300 -19.99 16.86 25.91
CA MET A 300 -19.69 17.36 24.57
C MET A 300 -19.25 16.23 23.62
N ARG A 301 -18.45 15.27 24.08
CA ARG A 301 -18.06 14.08 23.32
C ARG A 301 -19.27 13.23 22.98
N GLY A 302 -20.17 13.03 23.94
CA GLY A 302 -21.41 12.29 23.74
C GLY A 302 -22.31 12.92 22.67
N GLU A 303 -22.59 14.22 22.83
CA GLU A 303 -23.37 15.00 21.86
C GLU A 303 -22.74 14.96 20.45
N PHE A 304 -21.41 15.05 20.38
CA PHE A 304 -20.67 14.95 19.13
C PHE A 304 -20.82 13.58 18.46
N ILE A 305 -20.67 12.49 19.21
CA ILE A 305 -20.84 11.11 18.69
C ILE A 305 -22.24 10.94 18.10
N VAL A 306 -23.29 11.35 18.83
CA VAL A 306 -24.68 11.26 18.37
C VAL A 306 -24.91 12.11 17.12
N LYS A 307 -24.39 13.34 17.08
CA LYS A 307 -24.49 14.23 15.92
C LYS A 307 -23.81 13.65 14.67
N CYS A 308 -22.74 12.88 14.84
CA CYS A 308 -22.07 12.16 13.76
C CYS A 308 -22.78 10.83 13.37
N GLY A 309 -23.93 10.52 13.96
CA GLY A 309 -24.67 9.27 13.72
C GLY A 309 -24.11 8.06 14.46
N GLY A 310 -23.25 8.27 15.46
CA GLY A 310 -22.76 7.23 16.36
C GLY A 310 -23.72 6.94 17.51
N THR A 311 -23.40 5.91 18.31
CA THR A 311 -24.21 5.45 19.45
C THR A 311 -23.44 5.57 20.75
N LEU A 312 -24.14 5.93 21.83
CA LEU A 312 -23.63 5.90 23.21
C LEU A 312 -24.17 4.70 23.99
N ASP A 313 -25.02 3.87 23.37
CA ASP A 313 -25.57 2.68 24.00
C ASP A 313 -24.46 1.63 24.19
N LYS A 314 -24.16 1.32 25.45
CA LYS A 314 -23.09 0.36 25.80
C LYS A 314 -23.33 -1.04 25.22
N LYS A 315 -24.57 -1.51 25.13
CA LYS A 315 -24.91 -2.83 24.57
C LYS A 315 -24.69 -2.84 23.06
N GLU A 316 -25.07 -1.76 22.38
CA GLU A 316 -24.84 -1.62 20.94
C GLU A 316 -23.35 -1.50 20.61
N ILE A 317 -22.59 -0.75 21.41
CA ILE A 317 -21.12 -0.65 21.30
C ILE A 317 -20.47 -2.03 21.48
N GLU A 318 -20.88 -2.81 22.48
CA GLU A 318 -20.30 -4.13 22.73
C GLU A 318 -20.65 -5.12 21.62
N LYS A 319 -21.90 -5.11 21.13
CA LYS A 319 -22.33 -5.88 19.97
C LYS A 319 -21.52 -5.51 18.72
N ASN A 320 -21.24 -4.24 18.51
CA ASN A 320 -20.42 -3.75 17.39
C ASN A 320 -18.95 -4.18 17.54
N LYS A 321 -18.35 -4.12 18.73
CA LYS A 321 -16.99 -4.62 19.00
C LYS A 321 -16.84 -6.10 18.68
N ILE A 322 -17.81 -6.93 19.08
CA ILE A 322 -17.81 -8.38 18.80
C ILE A 322 -17.89 -8.64 17.30
N LYS A 323 -18.74 -7.90 16.55
CA LYS A 323 -18.77 -7.97 15.08
C LYS A 323 -17.44 -7.59 14.44
N THR A 324 -16.77 -6.55 14.94
CA THR A 324 -15.48 -6.09 14.40
C THR A 324 -14.34 -7.07 14.68
N LYS A 325 -14.28 -7.67 15.88
CA LYS A 325 -13.31 -8.73 16.22
C LYS A 325 -13.55 -10.01 15.40
N ALA A 326 -14.81 -10.43 15.23
CA ALA A 326 -15.15 -11.57 14.37
C ALA A 326 -14.76 -11.33 12.90
N GLY A 327 -14.75 -10.08 12.43
CA GLY A 327 -14.27 -9.69 11.10
C GLY A 327 -12.76 -9.50 10.96
N ALA A 328 -12.02 -9.31 12.06
CA ALA A 328 -10.57 -9.12 12.08
C ALA A 328 -9.80 -10.44 12.24
N ASP A 329 -10.24 -11.34 13.11
CA ASP A 329 -9.54 -12.59 13.43
C ASP A 329 -9.90 -13.78 12.51
N LYS A 330 -10.82 -13.60 11.56
CA LYS A 330 -11.21 -14.61 10.57
C LYS A 330 -11.32 -14.05 9.15
N LYS A 331 -10.31 -13.33 8.67
CA LYS A 331 -10.14 -13.19 7.22
C LYS A 331 -9.45 -14.43 6.64
N ILE A 332 -10.18 -15.55 6.66
CA ILE A 332 -10.01 -16.57 5.61
C ILE A 332 -10.17 -15.79 4.30
N PRO A 333 -9.19 -15.82 3.36
CA PRO A 333 -9.29 -15.11 2.09
C PRO A 333 -10.68 -15.26 1.48
N THR A 334 -11.24 -14.18 0.95
CA THR A 334 -12.61 -14.14 0.41
C THR A 334 -12.90 -15.31 -0.54
N ARG A 335 -11.88 -15.79 -1.27
CA ARG A 335 -11.93 -16.93 -2.19
C ARG A 335 -11.92 -18.29 -1.48
N GLU A 336 -11.18 -18.44 -0.38
CA GLU A 336 -11.20 -19.65 0.45
C GLU A 336 -12.54 -19.82 1.16
N GLN A 337 -13.16 -18.72 1.61
CA GLN A 337 -14.54 -18.76 2.10
C GLN A 337 -15.52 -19.21 0.99
N THR A 338 -15.29 -18.79 -0.27
CA THR A 338 -16.10 -19.24 -1.41
C THR A 338 -15.86 -20.72 -1.69
N LYS A 339 -14.60 -21.18 -1.66
CA LYS A 339 -14.19 -22.59 -1.81
C LYS A 339 -14.82 -23.47 -0.73
N ALA A 340 -14.86 -23.01 0.51
CA ALA A 340 -15.51 -23.72 1.61
C ALA A 340 -17.02 -23.88 1.39
N LEU A 341 -17.71 -22.85 0.92
CA LEU A 341 -19.15 -22.93 0.62
C LEU A 341 -19.45 -23.79 -0.62
N ILE A 342 -18.55 -23.80 -1.62
CA ILE A 342 -18.59 -24.76 -2.73
C ILE A 342 -18.51 -26.20 -2.19
N GLY A 343 -17.53 -26.48 -1.33
CA GLY A 343 -17.33 -27.82 -0.75
C GLY A 343 -18.49 -28.27 0.15
N LYS A 344 -19.25 -27.34 0.72
CA LYS A 344 -20.47 -27.61 1.50
C LYS A 344 -21.72 -27.85 0.63
N GLY A 345 -21.62 -27.75 -0.70
CA GLY A 345 -22.74 -28.04 -1.60
C GLY A 345 -23.82 -26.95 -1.62
N PHE A 346 -23.47 -25.68 -1.43
CA PHE A 346 -24.41 -24.56 -1.59
C PHE A 346 -24.62 -24.24 -3.08
N SER A 347 -25.79 -23.74 -3.47
CA SER A 347 -26.08 -23.23 -4.81
C SER A 347 -25.52 -21.83 -5.03
N LEU A 348 -25.42 -21.39 -6.29
CA LEU A 348 -24.88 -20.07 -6.63
C LEU A 348 -25.61 -18.92 -5.90
N LYS A 349 -26.93 -19.00 -5.80
CA LYS A 349 -27.77 -17.99 -5.12
C LYS A 349 -27.57 -18.00 -3.60
N GLU A 350 -27.43 -19.18 -3.00
CA GLU A 350 -27.22 -19.31 -1.56
C GLU A 350 -25.83 -18.81 -1.16
N ILE A 351 -24.80 -19.12 -1.96
CA ILE A 351 -23.44 -18.60 -1.73
C ILE A 351 -23.44 -17.07 -1.86
N ALA A 352 -24.10 -16.50 -2.87
CA ALA A 352 -24.20 -15.05 -3.05
C ALA A 352 -24.87 -14.36 -1.86
N LYS A 353 -25.97 -14.95 -1.35
CA LYS A 353 -26.70 -14.47 -0.16
C LYS A 353 -25.87 -14.57 1.12
N GLU A 354 -25.28 -15.73 1.38
CA GLU A 354 -24.45 -15.98 2.58
C GLU A 354 -23.23 -15.06 2.62
N ARG A 355 -22.71 -14.69 1.45
CA ARG A 355 -21.53 -13.85 1.30
C ARG A 355 -21.84 -12.36 1.13
N GLY A 356 -23.12 -11.98 1.09
CA GLY A 356 -23.55 -10.59 0.87
C GLY A 356 -22.96 -9.97 -0.41
N MET A 357 -22.82 -10.75 -1.49
CA MET A 357 -22.22 -10.31 -2.75
C MET A 357 -23.11 -10.64 -3.95
N THR A 358 -22.88 -9.96 -5.08
CA THR A 358 -23.62 -10.22 -6.32
C THR A 358 -23.18 -11.55 -6.96
N THR A 359 -24.09 -12.17 -7.70
CA THR A 359 -23.83 -13.37 -8.52
C THR A 359 -22.69 -13.14 -9.51
N GLY A 360 -22.62 -11.98 -10.17
CA GLY A 360 -21.50 -11.61 -11.03
C GLY A 360 -20.14 -11.57 -10.30
N THR A 361 -20.10 -11.07 -9.07
CA THR A 361 -18.87 -11.07 -8.24
C THR A 361 -18.46 -12.49 -7.87
N LEU A 362 -19.43 -13.34 -7.54
CA LEU A 362 -19.21 -14.75 -7.21
C LEU A 362 -18.67 -15.54 -8.42
N ILE A 363 -19.22 -15.32 -9.61
CA ILE A 363 -18.73 -15.94 -10.85
C ILE A 363 -17.28 -15.52 -11.14
N ALA A 364 -16.92 -14.25 -10.87
CA ALA A 364 -15.54 -13.79 -10.98
C ALA A 364 -14.60 -14.50 -9.97
N HIS A 365 -15.09 -14.86 -8.78
CA HIS A 365 -14.33 -15.69 -7.84
C HIS A 365 -14.14 -17.11 -8.36
N PHE A 366 -15.15 -17.70 -9.01
CA PHE A 366 -15.04 -19.03 -9.62
C PHE A 366 -13.99 -19.06 -10.73
N GLU A 367 -13.92 -18.03 -11.58
CA GLU A 367 -12.88 -17.87 -12.60
C GLU A 367 -11.48 -17.89 -11.98
N LYS A 368 -11.27 -17.06 -10.94
CA LYS A 368 -9.98 -17.01 -10.23
C LYS A 368 -9.66 -18.32 -9.50
N LEU A 369 -10.66 -18.96 -8.88
CA LEU A 369 -10.47 -20.24 -8.19
C LEU A 369 -10.07 -21.35 -9.16
N LYS A 370 -10.66 -21.41 -10.36
CA LYS A 370 -10.32 -22.39 -11.40
C LYS A 370 -8.93 -22.13 -12.01
N GLN A 371 -8.48 -20.88 -12.07
CA GLN A 371 -7.11 -20.53 -12.47
C GLN A 371 -6.07 -20.99 -11.44
N ILE A 372 -6.37 -20.86 -10.15
CA ILE A 372 -5.47 -21.23 -9.05
C ILE A 372 -5.49 -22.75 -8.81
N ASP A 373 -6.67 -23.37 -8.86
CA ASP A 373 -6.88 -24.80 -8.65
C ASP A 373 -7.72 -25.38 -9.81
N PRO A 374 -7.08 -25.82 -10.90
CA PRO A 374 -7.78 -26.35 -12.07
C PRO A 374 -8.67 -27.57 -11.81
N LYS A 375 -8.49 -28.26 -10.67
CA LYS A 375 -9.23 -29.46 -10.29
C LYS A 375 -10.46 -29.16 -9.41
N ILE A 376 -10.71 -27.90 -9.06
CA ILE A 376 -11.85 -27.53 -8.24
C ILE A 376 -13.18 -27.98 -8.87
N ASP A 377 -14.01 -28.69 -8.11
CA ASP A 377 -15.29 -29.19 -8.62
C ASP A 377 -16.34 -28.08 -8.65
N LEU A 378 -16.57 -27.55 -9.86
CA LEU A 378 -17.61 -26.57 -10.15
C LEU A 378 -18.76 -27.17 -10.97
N LYS A 379 -18.77 -28.49 -11.22
CA LYS A 379 -19.74 -29.12 -12.14
C LYS A 379 -21.19 -28.82 -11.78
N ARG A 380 -21.48 -28.67 -10.48
CA ARG A 380 -22.82 -28.35 -9.95
C ARG A 380 -23.33 -26.96 -10.33
N PHE A 381 -22.45 -26.04 -10.71
CA PHE A 381 -22.80 -24.70 -11.16
C PHE A 381 -22.89 -24.58 -12.69
N LYS A 382 -22.74 -25.69 -13.42
CA LYS A 382 -22.86 -25.70 -14.88
C LYS A 382 -24.28 -25.25 -15.26
N PRO A 383 -24.44 -24.31 -16.22
CA PRO A 383 -25.75 -23.97 -16.74
C PRO A 383 -26.49 -25.20 -17.25
N ASN A 384 -27.82 -25.10 -17.35
CA ASN A 384 -28.60 -26.25 -17.83
C ASN A 384 -28.10 -26.72 -19.22
N PRO A 385 -28.21 -28.03 -19.54
CA PRO A 385 -27.59 -28.58 -20.74
C PRO A 385 -28.14 -28.03 -22.07
N ALA A 386 -29.36 -27.50 -22.09
CA ALA A 386 -29.95 -26.91 -23.30
C ALA A 386 -29.33 -25.53 -23.58
N ASP A 387 -29.25 -24.68 -22.56
CA ASP A 387 -28.69 -23.34 -22.65
C ASP A 387 -27.17 -23.38 -22.84
N PHE A 388 -26.48 -24.29 -22.15
CA PHE A 388 -25.05 -24.47 -22.34
C PHE A 388 -24.71 -24.87 -23.79
N ARG A 389 -25.50 -25.74 -24.43
CA ARG A 389 -25.30 -26.12 -25.84
C ARG A 389 -25.47 -24.93 -26.79
N LYS A 390 -26.50 -24.11 -26.57
CA LYS A 390 -26.75 -22.90 -27.37
C LYS A 390 -25.63 -21.87 -27.21
N ILE A 391 -25.21 -21.61 -25.98
CA ILE A 391 -24.13 -20.66 -25.68
C ILE A 391 -22.78 -21.17 -26.23
N LYS A 392 -22.47 -22.46 -26.05
CA LYS A 392 -21.25 -23.08 -26.60
C LYS A 392 -21.19 -22.98 -28.12
N ALA A 393 -22.28 -23.31 -28.82
CA ALA A 393 -22.33 -23.21 -30.29
C ALA A 393 -22.03 -21.79 -30.79
N VAL A 394 -22.49 -20.76 -30.07
CA VAL A 394 -22.21 -19.36 -30.39
C VAL A 394 -20.74 -19.04 -30.17
N PHE A 395 -20.13 -19.45 -29.05
CA PHE A 395 -18.71 -19.23 -28.81
C PHE A 395 -17.82 -19.99 -29.82
N ASP A 396 -18.18 -21.22 -30.18
CA ASP A 396 -17.49 -22.02 -31.20
C ASP A 396 -17.57 -21.36 -32.59
N THR A 397 -18.74 -20.79 -32.93
CA THR A 397 -18.95 -20.05 -34.21
C THR A 397 -18.16 -18.74 -34.25
N LEU A 398 -18.09 -18.02 -33.13
CA LEU A 398 -17.39 -16.74 -33.04
C LEU A 398 -15.86 -16.89 -32.97
N LYS A 399 -15.34 -18.09 -32.67
CA LYS A 399 -13.91 -18.36 -32.41
C LYS A 399 -13.28 -17.41 -31.37
N GLU A 400 -14.09 -16.84 -30.48
CA GLU A 400 -13.64 -15.98 -29.38
C GLU A 400 -14.56 -16.13 -28.17
N THR A 401 -14.09 -15.76 -26.98
CA THR A 401 -14.83 -15.89 -25.70
C THR A 401 -15.34 -14.55 -25.16
N LYS A 402 -15.50 -13.54 -26.03
CA LYS A 402 -15.98 -12.20 -25.65
C LYS A 402 -17.49 -12.22 -25.38
N LEU A 403 -17.88 -11.84 -24.16
CA LEU A 403 -19.27 -11.86 -23.71
C LEU A 403 -20.17 -10.92 -24.53
N ALA A 404 -19.68 -9.73 -24.90
CA ALA A 404 -20.46 -8.75 -25.68
C ALA A 404 -20.79 -9.27 -27.10
N SER A 405 -19.85 -9.97 -27.73
CA SER A 405 -20.06 -10.59 -29.05
C SER A 405 -21.08 -11.72 -28.97
N ALA A 406 -20.96 -12.59 -27.96
CA ALA A 406 -21.91 -13.67 -27.72
C ALA A 406 -23.31 -13.15 -27.38
N HIS A 407 -23.42 -12.15 -26.51
CA HIS A 407 -24.69 -11.51 -26.12
C HIS A 407 -25.39 -10.90 -27.34
N ARG A 408 -24.64 -10.24 -28.23
CA ARG A 408 -25.19 -9.67 -29.47
C ARG A 408 -25.67 -10.77 -30.43
N LYS A 409 -24.92 -11.85 -30.58
CA LYS A 409 -25.28 -12.98 -31.46
C LYS A 409 -26.47 -13.78 -30.95
N LEU A 410 -26.67 -13.80 -29.63
CA LEU A 410 -27.80 -14.42 -28.95
C LEU A 410 -28.99 -13.45 -28.78
N ASN A 411 -28.96 -12.27 -29.39
CA ASN A 411 -30.00 -11.25 -29.31
C ASN A 411 -30.45 -10.91 -27.87
N GLY A 412 -29.54 -10.98 -26.89
CA GLY A 412 -29.86 -10.72 -25.49
C GLY A 412 -30.69 -11.80 -24.79
N ALA A 413 -30.85 -12.99 -25.39
CA ALA A 413 -31.58 -14.11 -24.78
C ALA A 413 -30.97 -14.62 -23.46
N TYR A 414 -29.71 -14.28 -23.19
CA TYR A 414 -28.99 -14.64 -21.96
C TYR A 414 -28.28 -13.41 -21.40
N SER A 415 -28.34 -13.25 -20.08
CA SER A 415 -27.62 -12.20 -19.36
C SER A 415 -26.10 -12.37 -19.44
N TYR A 416 -25.36 -11.28 -19.22
CA TYR A 416 -23.90 -11.33 -19.15
C TYR A 416 -23.40 -12.28 -18.05
N GLU A 417 -24.16 -12.46 -16.96
CA GLU A 417 -23.81 -13.39 -15.89
C GLU A 417 -23.93 -14.85 -16.34
N GLU A 418 -24.99 -15.20 -17.07
CA GLU A 418 -25.20 -16.54 -17.62
C GLU A 418 -24.15 -16.89 -18.68
N LEU A 419 -23.82 -15.94 -19.56
CA LEU A 419 -22.75 -16.11 -20.54
C LEU A 419 -21.38 -16.29 -19.87
N ARG A 420 -21.11 -15.52 -18.81
CA ARG A 420 -19.86 -15.61 -18.05
C ARG A 420 -19.76 -16.92 -17.28
N LEU A 421 -20.85 -17.40 -16.70
CA LEU A 421 -20.92 -18.70 -16.05
C LEU A 421 -20.73 -19.84 -17.05
N ALA A 422 -21.36 -19.79 -18.22
CA ALA A 422 -21.17 -20.80 -19.27
C ALA A 422 -19.71 -20.88 -19.75
N ARG A 423 -19.06 -19.72 -19.91
CA ARG A 423 -17.65 -19.62 -20.31
C ARG A 423 -16.69 -20.35 -19.36
N LEU A 424 -17.03 -20.50 -18.08
CA LEU A 424 -16.23 -21.28 -17.14
C LEU A 424 -16.12 -22.77 -17.50
N PHE A 425 -17.03 -23.30 -18.34
CA PHE A 425 -17.13 -24.72 -18.68
C PHE A 425 -16.85 -25.01 -20.16
N LEU A 426 -16.46 -24.00 -20.93
CA LEU A 426 -15.81 -24.14 -22.22
C LEU A 426 -14.34 -24.50 -21.99
#